data_AF-A0A925RNU1-F1
#
_entry.id   AF-A0A925RNU1-F1
#
_cell.length_a   1.000
_cell.length_b   1.000
_cell.length_c   1.000
_cell.angle_alpha   90.00
_cell.angle_beta   90.00
_cell.angle_gamma   90.00
#
_symmetry.space_group_name_H-M   'P 1'
#
loop_
_entity.id
_entity.type
_entity.pdbx_description
1 polymer ?
#
loop_
_entity_poly.entity_id
_entity_poly.type
_entity_poly.pdbx_seq_one_letter_code
_entity_poly.pdbx_strand_id
1 'polypeptide(L)'
;MERWFRVDLNQRPPTEARRSFNAFLTVVEQYPKSEYAHDARRRMVYLRNRLADYEIAVARYYVGRGAYVAAAQRAKVALEEFDGAPAVREALEIMILCYERMDLKELASKTRQMYRANYEGEAGERRIAPKRKWWKLWLAT
;
A
#
# COMPACT_ATOMS: atom_id res chain seq x y z
N MET A 1 -19.06 14.29 14.37
CA MET A 1 -19.06 15.37 13.35
C MET A 1 -18.35 14.96 12.06
N GLU A 2 -17.34 14.09 12.09
CA GLU A 2 -16.56 13.70 10.89
C GLU A 2 -17.30 12.83 9.87
N ARG A 3 -18.34 12.08 10.26
CA ARG A 3 -19.16 11.27 9.33
C ARG A 3 -20.03 12.12 8.38
N TRP A 4 -20.21 13.41 8.68
CA TRP A 4 -21.08 14.33 7.94
C TRP A 4 -20.34 15.06 6.81
N PHE A 5 -19.04 15.25 6.95
CA PHE A 5 -18.17 15.68 5.85
C PHE A 5 -17.61 14.41 5.22
N ARG A 6 -17.73 14.23 3.90
CA ARG A 6 -17.15 13.07 3.17
C ARG A 6 -15.62 13.11 3.17
N VAL A 7 -14.99 13.21 4.34
CA VAL A 7 -13.55 13.29 4.52
C VAL A 7 -13.02 11.87 4.61
N ASP A 8 -12.24 11.49 3.62
CA ASP A 8 -11.56 10.19 3.60
C ASP A 8 -10.43 10.22 4.64
N LEU A 9 -10.65 9.58 5.79
CA LEU A 9 -9.68 9.43 6.88
C LEU A 9 -8.38 8.73 6.46
N ASN A 10 -8.38 8.05 5.31
CA ASN A 10 -7.19 7.43 4.73
C ASN A 10 -6.26 8.45 4.05
N GLN A 11 -6.72 9.68 3.79
CA GLN A 11 -5.91 10.72 3.13
C GLN A 11 -5.23 11.67 4.11
N ARG A 12 -5.48 11.52 5.42
CA ARG A 12 -4.83 12.34 6.45
C ARG A 12 -3.51 11.69 6.87
N PRO A 13 -2.40 12.48 6.99
CA PRO A 13 -1.12 11.96 7.47
C PRO A 13 -1.29 11.16 8.77
N PRO A 14 -0.98 9.85 8.78
CA PRO A 14 -1.34 8.96 9.86
C PRO A 14 -0.27 8.92 10.96
N THR A 15 0.20 10.08 11.44
CA THR A 15 1.28 10.20 12.44
C THR A 15 0.94 9.41 13.72
N GLU A 16 -0.29 9.54 14.19
CA GLU A 16 -0.79 8.81 15.38
C GLU A 16 -0.90 7.30 15.15
N ALA A 17 -1.09 6.86 13.91
CA ALA A 17 -1.16 5.43 13.59
C ALA A 17 0.21 4.78 13.71
N ARG A 18 1.28 5.48 13.31
CA ARG A 18 2.66 5.00 13.50
C ARG A 18 3.04 4.95 14.98
N ARG A 19 2.65 5.97 15.75
CA ARG A 19 2.83 5.97 17.21
C ARG A 19 2.08 4.81 17.87
N SER A 20 0.84 4.57 17.47
CA SER A 20 0.02 3.47 17.96
C SER A 20 0.61 2.11 17.59
N PHE A 21 1.13 1.98 16.36
CA PHE A 21 1.80 0.76 15.91
C PHE A 21 3.00 0.43 16.80
N ASN A 22 3.85 1.40 17.09
CA ASN A 22 5.01 1.22 17.96
C ASN A 22 4.60 0.85 19.39
N ALA A 23 3.53 1.46 19.92
CA ALA A 23 3.02 1.10 21.24
C ALA A 23 2.53 -0.36 21.30
N PHE A 24 1.80 -0.83 20.28
CA PHE A 24 1.38 -2.24 20.21
C PHE A 24 2.56 -3.19 19.97
N LEU A 25 3.57 -2.76 19.20
CA LEU A 25 4.80 -3.51 19.00
C LEU A 25 5.50 -3.80 20.33
N THR A 26 5.62 -2.78 21.20
CA THR A 26 6.17 -2.94 22.55
C THR A 26 5.43 -4.00 23.35
N VAL A 27 4.09 -4.03 23.29
CA VAL A 27 3.29 -5.05 24.00
C VAL A 27 3.59 -6.45 23.45
N VAL A 28 3.68 -6.60 22.12
CA VAL A 28 3.90 -7.90 21.49
C VAL A 28 5.32 -8.43 21.74
N GLU A 29 6.33 -7.56 21.70
CA GLU A 29 7.73 -7.94 21.87
C GLU A 29 8.12 -8.14 23.34
N GLN A 30 7.73 -7.22 24.22
CA GLN A 30 8.13 -7.27 25.63
C GLN A 30 7.21 -8.15 26.46
N TYR A 31 5.93 -8.25 26.10
CA TYR A 31 4.91 -8.98 26.86
C TYR A 31 4.14 -10.00 25.99
N PRO A 32 4.82 -10.94 25.30
CA PRO A 32 4.19 -11.84 24.32
C PRO A 32 3.13 -12.77 24.92
N LYS A 33 3.21 -13.06 26.22
CA LYS A 33 2.27 -13.90 26.98
C LYS A 33 1.12 -13.11 27.63
N SER A 34 1.10 -11.79 27.48
CA SER A 34 0.01 -10.96 27.99
C SER A 34 -1.31 -11.33 27.32
N GLU A 35 -2.41 -11.25 28.07
CA GLU A 35 -3.77 -11.38 27.54
C GLU A 35 -4.05 -10.41 26.38
N TYR A 36 -3.39 -9.24 26.38
CA TYR A 36 -3.56 -8.22 25.34
C TYR A 36 -2.71 -8.47 24.07
N ALA A 37 -1.74 -9.40 24.12
CA ALA A 37 -0.78 -9.58 23.02
C ALA A 37 -1.45 -10.03 21.71
N HIS A 38 -2.44 -10.92 21.80
CA HIS A 38 -3.20 -11.35 20.62
C HIS A 38 -3.97 -10.19 19.97
N ASP A 39 -4.59 -9.36 20.78
CA ASP A 39 -5.37 -8.23 20.31
C ASP A 39 -4.49 -7.11 19.74
N ALA A 40 -3.34 -6.85 20.37
CA ALA A 40 -2.31 -5.96 19.87
C ALA A 40 -1.83 -6.37 18.47
N ARG A 41 -1.56 -7.66 18.23
CA ARG A 41 -1.19 -8.18 16.89
C ARG A 41 -2.27 -7.86 15.84
N ARG A 42 -3.56 -8.07 16.16
CA ARG A 42 -4.66 -7.76 15.25
C ARG A 42 -4.72 -6.26 14.92
N ARG A 43 -4.54 -5.39 15.92
CA ARG A 43 -4.49 -3.94 15.71
C ARG A 43 -3.28 -3.50 14.89
N MET A 44 -2.12 -4.13 15.09
CA MET A 44 -0.93 -3.88 14.27
C MET A 44 -1.17 -4.20 12.80
N VAL A 45 -1.85 -5.31 12.48
CA VAL A 45 -2.22 -5.65 11.09
C VAL A 45 -3.13 -4.57 10.49
N TYR A 46 -4.13 -4.12 11.23
CA TYR A 46 -5.01 -3.02 10.79
C TYR A 46 -4.22 -1.72 10.54
N LEU A 47 -3.37 -1.32 11.48
CA LEU A 47 -2.57 -0.10 11.37
C LEU A 47 -1.58 -0.17 10.20
N ARG A 48 -0.89 -1.31 10.02
CA ARG A 48 -0.02 -1.56 8.87
C ARG A 48 -0.77 -1.37 7.56
N ASN A 49 -1.95 -1.98 7.42
CA ASN A 49 -2.75 -1.85 6.20
C ASN A 49 -3.17 -0.39 5.96
N ARG A 50 -3.60 0.32 7.01
CA ARG A 50 -3.96 1.75 6.92
C ARG A 50 -2.79 2.64 6.53
N LEU A 51 -1.59 2.39 7.07
CA LEU A 51 -0.38 3.12 6.71
C LEU A 51 0.00 2.90 5.24
N ALA A 52 -0.11 1.65 4.78
CA ALA A 52 0.12 1.32 3.36
C ALA A 52 -0.90 2.00 2.44
N ASP A 53 -2.18 1.97 2.79
CA ASP A 53 -3.24 2.63 2.01
C ASP A 53 -3.00 4.13 1.85
N TYR A 54 -2.49 4.80 2.89
CA TYR A 54 -2.12 6.21 2.85
C TYR A 54 -0.98 6.46 1.84
N GLU A 55 0.11 5.69 1.89
CA GLU A 55 1.22 5.84 0.95
C GLU A 55 0.77 5.63 -0.50
N ILE A 56 -0.11 4.65 -0.76
CA ILE A 56 -0.69 4.43 -2.08
C ILE A 56 -1.61 5.58 -2.50
N ALA A 57 -2.39 6.15 -1.59
CA ALA A 57 -3.19 7.33 -1.89
C ALA A 57 -2.33 8.52 -2.33
N VAL A 58 -1.20 8.76 -1.63
CA VAL A 58 -0.23 9.80 -1.99
C VAL A 58 0.46 9.46 -3.32
N ALA A 59 0.82 8.19 -3.55
CA ALA A 59 1.41 7.75 -4.81
C ALA A 59 0.47 8.03 -5.99
N ARG A 60 -0.82 7.68 -5.87
CA ARG A 60 -1.86 7.99 -6.87
C ARG A 60 -1.96 9.49 -7.17
N TYR A 61 -1.93 10.32 -6.13
CA TYR A 61 -1.94 11.76 -6.27
C TYR A 61 -0.74 12.28 -7.10
N TYR A 62 0.46 11.75 -6.84
CA TYR A 62 1.65 12.12 -7.63
C TYR A 62 1.61 11.60 -9.07
N VAL A 63 1.09 10.39 -9.32
CA VAL A 63 0.88 9.87 -10.68
C VAL A 63 -0.02 10.81 -11.48
N GLY A 64 -1.15 11.26 -10.89
CA GLY A 64 -2.08 12.17 -11.55
C GLY A 64 -1.47 13.54 -11.91
N ARG A 65 -0.35 13.91 -11.29
CA ARG A 65 0.40 15.13 -11.57
C ARG A 65 1.64 14.91 -12.45
N GLY A 66 1.89 13.68 -12.90
CA GLY A 66 3.09 13.33 -13.67
C GLY A 66 4.39 13.30 -12.84
N ALA A 67 4.31 13.35 -11.50
CA ALA A 67 5.46 13.29 -10.62
C ALA A 67 5.88 11.83 -10.36
N TYR A 68 6.35 11.13 -11.39
CA TYR A 68 6.59 9.68 -11.36
C TYR A 68 7.69 9.26 -10.37
N VAL A 69 8.73 10.08 -10.16
CA VAL A 69 9.77 9.81 -9.16
C VAL A 69 9.19 9.77 -7.75
N ALA A 70 8.36 10.77 -7.41
CA ALA A 70 7.72 10.85 -6.10
C ALA A 70 6.69 9.73 -5.90
N ALA A 71 5.90 9.42 -6.95
CA ALA A 71 4.96 8.31 -6.92
C ALA A 71 5.66 6.96 -6.72
N ALA A 72 6.75 6.69 -7.45
CA ALA A 72 7.55 5.48 -7.30
C ALA A 72 8.13 5.36 -5.89
N GLN A 73 8.64 6.46 -5.32
CA GLN A 73 9.15 6.47 -3.95
C GLN A 73 8.07 6.13 -2.92
N ARG A 74 6.87 6.69 -3.06
CA ARG A 74 5.73 6.40 -2.17
C ARG A 74 5.27 4.96 -2.27
N ALA A 75 5.17 4.43 -3.48
CA ALA A 75 4.85 3.02 -3.69
C ALA A 75 5.95 2.08 -3.15
N LYS A 76 7.22 2.47 -3.28
CA LYS A 76 8.35 1.74 -2.70
C LYS A 76 8.28 1.69 -1.17
N VAL A 77 7.95 2.80 -0.50
CA VAL A 77 7.73 2.83 0.96
C VAL A 77 6.62 1.86 1.37
N ALA A 78 5.51 1.82 0.62
CA ALA A 78 4.44 0.87 0.89
C ALA A 78 4.87 -0.60 0.78
N LEU A 79 5.76 -0.91 -0.18
CA LEU A 79 6.32 -2.25 -0.39
C LEU A 79 7.32 -2.62 0.71
N GLU A 80 8.23 -1.72 1.09
CA GLU A 80 9.33 -2.00 2.01
C GLU A 80 8.91 -1.96 3.49
N GLU A 81 8.06 -1.00 3.89
CA GLU A 81 7.68 -0.84 5.30
C GLU A 81 6.45 -1.65 5.71
N PHE A 82 5.57 -1.98 4.75
CA PHE A 82 4.24 -2.54 5.06
C PHE A 82 3.97 -3.86 4.35
N ASP A 83 4.95 -4.76 4.37
CA ASP A 83 4.82 -6.08 3.76
C ASP A 83 3.60 -6.86 4.30
N GLY A 84 2.97 -7.62 3.40
CA GLY A 84 1.72 -8.35 3.64
C GLY A 84 0.46 -7.48 3.72
N ALA A 85 0.55 -6.16 3.50
CA ALA A 85 -0.64 -5.33 3.33
C ALA A 85 -1.27 -5.54 1.93
N PRO A 86 -2.61 -5.54 1.80
CA PRO A 86 -3.26 -5.67 0.49
C PRO A 86 -2.85 -4.60 -0.53
N ALA A 87 -2.50 -3.40 -0.03
CA ALA A 87 -2.04 -2.26 -0.81
C ALA A 87 -0.72 -2.52 -1.58
N VAL A 88 0.09 -3.50 -1.16
CA VAL A 88 1.37 -3.85 -1.80
C VAL A 88 1.17 -4.25 -3.27
N ARG A 89 0.06 -4.90 -3.58
CA ARG A 89 -0.28 -5.27 -4.97
C ARG A 89 -0.37 -4.03 -5.87
N GLU A 90 -1.10 -3.01 -5.42
CA GLU A 90 -1.24 -1.76 -6.15
C GLU A 90 0.06 -0.95 -6.15
N ALA A 91 0.86 -1.04 -5.09
CA ALA A 91 2.18 -0.44 -5.02
C ALA A 91 3.07 -0.89 -6.19
N LEU A 92 3.14 -2.19 -6.44
CA LEU A 92 3.92 -2.76 -7.54
C LEU A 92 3.38 -2.31 -8.90
N GLU A 93 2.06 -2.22 -9.08
CA GLU A 93 1.45 -1.73 -10.33
C GLU A 93 1.82 -0.25 -10.58
N ILE A 94 1.78 0.59 -9.53
CA ILE A 94 2.18 2.00 -9.61
C ILE A 94 3.68 2.10 -9.92
N MET A 95 4.53 1.29 -9.29
CA MET A 95 5.97 1.28 -9.57
C MET A 95 6.27 0.91 -11.02
N ILE A 96 5.62 -0.15 -11.56
CA ILE A 96 5.75 -0.53 -12.97
C ILE A 96 5.37 0.64 -13.88
N LEU A 97 4.21 1.26 -13.65
CA LEU A 97 3.76 2.42 -14.43
C LEU A 97 4.79 3.57 -14.35
N CYS A 98 5.26 3.91 -13.16
CA CYS A 98 6.20 5.01 -12.99
C CYS A 98 7.53 4.73 -13.68
N TYR A 99 8.06 3.51 -13.58
CA TYR A 99 9.30 3.12 -14.26
C TYR A 99 9.15 3.12 -15.78
N GLU A 100 8.01 2.69 -16.31
CA GLU A 100 7.73 2.80 -17.76
C GLU A 100 7.67 4.26 -18.23
N ARG A 101 7.01 5.13 -17.46
CA ARG A 101 6.91 6.56 -17.78
C ARG A 101 8.26 7.29 -17.70
N MET A 102 9.21 6.76 -16.94
CA MET A 102 10.58 7.28 -16.82
C MET A 102 11.58 6.57 -17.75
N ASP A 103 11.12 5.67 -18.62
CA ASP A 103 11.94 4.82 -19.51
C ASP A 103 12.97 3.91 -18.79
N LEU A 104 12.69 3.58 -17.53
CA LEU A 104 13.51 2.69 -16.69
C LEU A 104 13.12 1.22 -16.89
N LYS A 105 13.37 0.70 -18.10
CA LYS A 105 12.88 -0.61 -18.56
C LYS A 105 13.32 -1.80 -17.70
N GLU A 106 14.56 -1.80 -17.21
CA GLU A 106 15.08 -2.87 -16.37
C GLU A 106 14.32 -2.95 -15.04
N LEU A 107 14.13 -1.80 -14.38
CA LEU A 107 13.36 -1.70 -13.14
C LEU A 107 11.91 -2.10 -13.37
N ALA A 108 11.28 -1.62 -14.44
CA ALA A 108 9.91 -2.01 -14.79
C ALA A 108 9.78 -3.54 -15.00
N SER A 109 10.74 -4.16 -15.69
CA SER A 109 10.78 -5.61 -15.92
C SER A 109 10.93 -6.38 -14.60
N LYS A 110 11.87 -5.98 -13.75
CA LYS A 110 12.11 -6.60 -12.44
C LYS A 110 10.89 -6.50 -11.54
N THR A 111 10.26 -5.32 -11.44
CA THR A 111 9.05 -5.13 -10.65
C THR A 111 7.88 -5.95 -11.22
N ARG A 112 7.78 -6.08 -12.54
CA ARG A 112 6.80 -6.97 -13.17
C ARG A 112 7.02 -8.43 -12.78
N GLN A 113 8.25 -8.93 -12.83
CA GLN A 113 8.56 -10.30 -12.39
C GLN A 113 8.14 -10.54 -10.93
N MET A 114 8.42 -9.59 -10.03
CA MET A 114 7.97 -9.65 -8.63
C MET A 114 6.44 -9.68 -8.52
N TYR A 115 5.74 -8.85 -9.28
CA TYR A 115 4.28 -8.86 -9.32
C TYR A 115 3.76 -10.23 -9.78
N ARG A 116 4.35 -10.82 -10.84
CA ARG A 116 3.92 -12.13 -11.35
C ARG A 116 4.13 -13.25 -10.33
N ALA A 117 5.31 -13.28 -9.71
CA ALA A 117 5.65 -14.29 -8.72
C ALA A 117 4.68 -14.29 -7.52
N ASN A 118 4.18 -13.13 -7.13
CA ASN A 118 3.28 -12.99 -5.97
C ASN A 118 1.78 -13.04 -6.31
N TYR A 119 1.37 -12.69 -7.54
CA TYR A 119 -0.06 -12.46 -7.86
C TYR A 119 -0.59 -13.14 -9.13
N GLU A 120 0.26 -13.76 -9.97
CA GLU A 120 -0.17 -14.42 -11.23
C GLU A 120 -0.15 -15.97 -11.15
N GLY A 121 0.21 -16.57 -10.01
CA GLY A 121 0.06 -18.02 -9.74
C GLY A 121 -1.29 -18.42 -9.12
N GLU A 122 -1.51 -19.72 -8.82
CA GLU A 122 -2.78 -20.41 -8.39
C GLU A 122 -3.67 -19.69 -7.35
N ALA A 123 -3.21 -18.63 -6.67
CA ALA A 123 -4.02 -17.75 -5.85
C ALA A 123 -4.90 -16.76 -6.64
N GLY A 124 -4.73 -16.64 -7.95
CA GLY A 124 -5.54 -15.79 -8.86
C GLY A 124 -7.03 -16.19 -8.95
N GLU A 125 -7.39 -17.39 -8.47
CA GLU A 125 -8.76 -17.93 -8.51
C GLU A 125 -9.59 -17.72 -7.24
N ARG A 126 -9.08 -16.99 -6.23
CA ARG A 126 -9.99 -16.38 -5.23
C ARG A 126 -10.56 -15.10 -5.84
N ARG A 127 -11.62 -15.29 -6.64
CA ARG A 127 -12.40 -14.29 -7.39
C ARG A 127 -12.84 -13.09 -6.53
N ILE A 128 -11.94 -12.15 -6.28
CA ILE A 128 -12.29 -10.76 -6.09
C ILE A 128 -12.38 -10.22 -7.52
N ALA A 129 -13.58 -9.86 -7.97
CA ALA A 129 -13.80 -9.33 -9.31
C ALA A 129 -12.71 -8.30 -9.63
N PRO A 130 -12.01 -8.38 -10.78
CA PRO A 130 -10.91 -7.48 -11.09
C PRO A 130 -11.45 -6.05 -11.02
N LYS A 131 -11.06 -5.29 -9.99
CA LYS A 131 -11.37 -3.85 -9.94
C LYS A 131 -10.85 -3.27 -11.24
N ARG A 132 -11.70 -2.55 -11.98
CA ARG A 132 -11.33 -1.91 -13.25
C ARG A 132 -10.00 -1.19 -13.04
N LYS A 133 -8.99 -1.51 -13.87
CA LYS A 133 -7.65 -0.91 -13.83
C LYS A 133 -7.79 0.59 -14.00
N TRP A 134 -7.73 1.34 -12.90
CA TRP A 134 -8.05 2.78 -12.88
C TRP A 134 -7.10 3.59 -13.77
N TRP A 135 -5.84 3.19 -13.90
CA TRP A 135 -4.86 3.81 -14.81
C TRP A 135 -5.21 3.67 -16.29
N LYS A 136 -5.98 2.66 -16.70
CA LYS A 136 -6.46 2.53 -18.10
C LYS A 136 -7.50 3.59 -18.46
N LEU A 137 -8.25 4.11 -17.48
CA LEU A 137 -9.26 5.16 -17.69
C LEU A 137 -8.65 6.55 -17.89
N TRP A 138 -7.36 6.71 -17.57
CA TRP A 138 -6.66 7.99 -17.61
C TRP A 138 -5.67 8.11 -18.78
N LEU A 139 -5.46 7.01 -19.51
CA LEU A 139 -4.67 6.93 -20.74
C LEU A 139 -5.53 7.10 -22.02
N ALA A 140 -6.86 7.18 -21.86
CA ALA A 140 -7.84 7.12 -22.95
C ALA A 140 -8.41 8.51 -23.35
N THR A 141 -7.69 9.58 -23.04
CA THR A 141 -7.94 10.96 -23.48
C THR A 141 -6.70 11.48 -24.17
#